data_AF-A0A3C2A9L5-F1
#
_entry.id   AF-A0A3C2A9L5-F1
#
_cell.length_a   1.000
_cell.length_b   1.000
_cell.length_c   1.000
_cell.angle_alpha   90.00
_cell.angle_beta   90.00
_cell.angle_gamma   90.00
#
_symmetry.space_group_name_H-M   'P 1'
#
loop_
_entity.id
_entity.type
_entity.pdbx_description
1 polymer ?
#
loop_
_entity_poly.entity_id
_entity_poly.type
_entity_poly.pdbx_seq_one_letter_code
_entity_poly.pdbx_strand_id
1 'polypeptide(L)'
;MKKIYATAALLLGLSISSFAFTNPHLKLKPELGDTKHGIAIVTGFGTPYGIGLEYAYRLTQKLDLTVGGGQSISGFRGGLGARFFLRDKAFSPFIAGNLIYSSGIDGLEFDANGTIATYDMPSRVAGFAKVGLKLGIGKHVALMGAVGYAQPLVNSQPVLVSGTDTDLHRTAMEVTNLGGVELSTALQIRF
;
A
#
# COMPACT_ATOMS: atom_id res chain seq x y z
N MET A 1 18.98 -17.56 -4.13
CA MET A 1 19.48 -16.32 -3.51
C MET A 1 19.06 -15.14 -4.38
N LYS A 2 18.30 -14.19 -3.83
CA LYS A 2 17.70 -13.08 -4.60
C LYS A 2 18.30 -11.77 -4.07
N LYS A 3 19.33 -11.25 -4.75
CA LYS A 3 19.95 -9.95 -4.43
C LYS A 3 18.97 -8.84 -4.84
N ILE A 4 18.50 -8.05 -3.88
CA ILE A 4 17.65 -6.88 -4.17
C ILE A 4 18.51 -5.64 -3.96
N TYR A 5 18.95 -5.03 -5.06
CA TYR A 5 19.60 -3.73 -5.03
C TYR A 5 18.55 -2.66 -4.73
N ALA A 6 18.44 -2.24 -3.47
CA ALA A 6 17.56 -1.14 -3.05
C ALA A 6 18.19 0.22 -3.38
N THR A 7 18.53 0.44 -4.66
CA THR A 7 18.99 1.75 -5.12
C THR A 7 17.77 2.60 -5.45
N ALA A 8 17.50 3.59 -4.60
CA ALA A 8 16.65 4.75 -4.86
C ALA A 8 15.14 4.51 -5.12
N ALA A 9 14.40 4.11 -4.08
CA ALA A 9 12.92 4.23 -4.06
C ALA A 9 12.42 5.61 -3.57
N LEU A 10 13.31 6.60 -3.42
CA LEU A 10 13.00 7.89 -2.77
C LEU A 10 12.50 8.99 -3.73
N LEU A 11 12.29 8.71 -5.02
CA LEU A 11 12.12 9.76 -6.04
C LEU A 11 10.75 9.81 -6.78
N LEU A 12 9.76 9.01 -6.38
CA LEU A 12 8.45 8.99 -7.06
C LEU A 12 7.31 9.73 -6.31
N GLY A 13 7.62 10.44 -5.22
CA GLY A 13 6.63 11.08 -4.35
C GLY A 13 6.13 12.48 -4.77
N LEU A 14 6.68 13.09 -5.82
CA LEU A 14 6.44 14.52 -6.11
C LEU A 14 6.19 14.78 -7.61
N SER A 15 5.01 14.45 -8.13
CA SER A 15 4.56 15.04 -9.42
C SER A 15 3.05 14.98 -9.74
N ILE A 16 2.18 14.39 -8.90
CA ILE A 16 0.77 14.21 -9.29
C ILE A 16 -0.08 15.49 -9.12
N SER A 17 0.40 16.51 -8.40
CA SER A 17 -0.38 17.75 -8.18
C SER A 17 -0.54 18.64 -9.43
N SER A 18 0.21 18.41 -10.51
CA SER A 18 0.20 19.31 -11.68
C SER A 18 -0.49 18.75 -12.93
N PHE A 19 -0.87 17.46 -12.96
CA PHE A 19 -1.39 16.83 -14.18
C PHE A 19 -2.92 16.87 -14.34
N ALA A 20 -3.66 17.19 -13.28
CA ALA A 20 -5.12 17.16 -13.29
C ALA A 20 -5.79 18.47 -13.76
N PHE A 21 -5.03 19.55 -13.99
CA PHE A 21 -5.62 20.89 -14.24
C PHE A 21 -5.53 21.41 -15.68
N THR A 22 -4.89 20.71 -16.62
CA THR A 22 -4.66 21.25 -17.98
C THR A 22 -5.31 20.48 -19.13
N ASN A 23 -6.04 19.39 -18.86
CA ASN A 23 -6.61 18.56 -19.93
C ASN A 23 -8.15 18.68 -20.02
N PRO A 24 -8.71 19.51 -20.92
CA PRO A 24 -10.16 19.74 -21.03
C PRO A 24 -10.96 18.52 -21.52
N HIS A 25 -10.29 17.40 -21.84
CA HIS A 25 -10.94 16.17 -22.32
C HIS A 25 -11.21 15.14 -21.20
N LEU A 26 -10.76 15.36 -19.96
CA LEU A 26 -11.08 14.47 -18.84
C LEU A 26 -12.50 14.76 -18.32
N LYS A 27 -13.50 14.03 -18.82
CA LYS A 27 -14.87 14.08 -18.30
C LYS A 27 -14.94 13.41 -16.94
N LEU A 28 -14.75 14.18 -15.87
CA LEU A 28 -15.10 13.78 -14.50
C LEU A 28 -16.61 13.58 -14.45
N LYS A 29 -17.07 12.33 -14.30
CA LYS A 29 -18.48 12.02 -14.10
C LYS A 29 -18.76 11.80 -12.62
N PRO A 30 -19.85 12.36 -12.09
CA PRO A 30 -20.11 12.41 -10.65
C PRO A 30 -20.27 11.03 -10.00
N GLU A 31 -20.55 9.96 -10.75
CA GLU A 31 -20.81 8.63 -10.21
C GLU A 31 -20.02 7.57 -11.00
N LEU A 32 -19.16 6.81 -10.30
CA LEU A 32 -18.76 5.49 -10.81
C LEU A 32 -20.05 4.68 -10.86
N GLY A 33 -20.35 4.07 -12.01
CA GLY A 33 -21.62 3.36 -12.20
C GLY A 33 -21.90 2.35 -11.09
N ASP A 34 -23.15 1.86 -11.02
CA ASP A 34 -23.68 0.95 -9.98
C ASP A 34 -23.00 -0.45 -9.92
N THR A 35 -21.84 -0.56 -10.54
CA THR A 35 -20.86 -1.64 -10.49
C THR A 35 -20.50 -2.02 -9.06
N LYS A 36 -20.81 -3.28 -8.74
CA LYS A 36 -20.54 -3.86 -7.42
C LYS A 36 -19.09 -4.31 -7.29
N HIS A 37 -18.41 -4.58 -8.39
CA HIS A 37 -17.09 -5.18 -8.38
C HIS A 37 -16.03 -4.19 -8.86
N GLY A 38 -14.82 -4.36 -8.35
CA GLY A 38 -13.67 -3.65 -8.87
C GLY A 38 -12.37 -4.37 -8.58
N ILE A 39 -11.39 -4.14 -9.43
CA ILE A 39 -10.01 -4.61 -9.26
C ILE A 39 -9.12 -3.38 -9.29
N ALA A 40 -8.16 -3.33 -8.38
CA ALA A 40 -7.19 -2.26 -8.28
C ALA A 40 -5.77 -2.80 -8.23
N ILE A 41 -4.87 -2.08 -8.88
CA ILE A 41 -3.42 -2.22 -8.66
C ILE A 41 -3.05 -1.23 -7.56
N VAL A 42 -2.35 -1.69 -6.53
CA VAL A 42 -1.95 -0.89 -5.36
C VAL A 42 -0.44 -0.87 -5.27
N THR A 43 0.13 0.31 -5.00
CA THR A 43 1.58 0.50 -4.80
C THR A 43 1.85 1.68 -3.89
N GLY A 44 3.06 1.75 -3.33
CA GLY A 44 3.53 2.87 -2.53
C GLY A 44 4.47 2.44 -1.41
N PHE A 45 4.66 3.34 -0.46
CA PHE A 45 5.49 3.12 0.71
C PHE A 45 4.65 2.62 1.89
N GLY A 46 5.12 1.58 2.59
CA GLY A 46 4.42 1.02 3.75
C GLY A 46 3.03 0.43 3.43
N THR A 47 2.70 0.20 2.15
CA THR A 47 1.32 -0.18 1.78
C THR A 47 0.91 -1.54 2.31
N PRO A 48 -0.42 -1.78 2.46
CA PRO A 48 -0.94 -3.06 2.92
C PRO A 48 -0.46 -4.26 2.09
N TYR A 49 -0.30 -4.07 0.77
CA TYR A 49 -0.02 -5.16 -0.17
C TYR A 49 1.33 -5.00 -0.90
N GLY A 50 2.19 -4.06 -0.50
CA GLY A 50 3.38 -3.69 -1.27
C GLY A 50 3.01 -3.23 -2.68
N ILE A 51 3.57 -3.90 -3.70
CA ILE A 51 3.04 -3.86 -5.06
C ILE A 51 2.09 -5.05 -5.21
N GLY A 52 0.81 -4.79 -5.40
CA GLY A 52 -0.22 -5.83 -5.32
C GLY A 52 -1.52 -5.52 -6.03
N LEU A 53 -2.45 -6.47 -5.89
CA LEU A 53 -3.81 -6.38 -6.38
C LEU A 53 -4.80 -6.34 -5.22
N GLU A 54 -5.83 -5.52 -5.36
CA GLU A 54 -6.98 -5.45 -4.47
C GLU A 54 -8.26 -5.69 -5.26
N TYR A 55 -9.06 -6.65 -4.83
CA TYR A 55 -10.44 -6.78 -5.24
C TYR A 55 -11.34 -6.01 -4.27
N ALA A 56 -12.30 -5.27 -4.81
CA ALA A 56 -13.27 -4.51 -4.05
C ALA A 56 -14.70 -4.96 -4.38
N TYR A 57 -15.49 -5.18 -3.33
CA TYR A 57 -16.92 -5.45 -3.40
C TYR A 57 -17.69 -4.31 -2.73
N ARG A 58 -18.53 -3.62 -3.48
CA ARG A 58 -19.37 -2.53 -2.99
C ARG A 58 -20.58 -3.10 -2.26
N LEU A 59 -20.56 -2.99 -0.94
CA LEU A 59 -21.67 -3.42 -0.08
C LEU A 59 -22.79 -2.38 -0.05
N THR A 60 -22.43 -1.10 -0.03
CA THR A 60 -23.37 0.05 -0.14
C THR A 60 -22.75 1.13 -1.02
N GLN A 61 -23.50 2.17 -1.40
CA GLN A 61 -22.95 3.32 -2.15
C GLN A 61 -21.73 3.97 -1.49
N LYS A 62 -21.58 3.82 -0.16
CA LYS A 62 -20.48 4.38 0.62
C LYS A 62 -19.49 3.37 1.16
N LEU A 63 -19.75 2.07 1.09
CA LEU A 63 -18.93 1.05 1.75
C LEU A 63 -18.47 0.00 0.75
N ASP A 64 -17.15 -0.13 0.61
CA ASP A 64 -16.51 -1.26 -0.04
C ASP A 64 -15.89 -2.19 1.00
N LEU A 65 -16.01 -3.50 0.77
CA LEU A 65 -15.15 -4.52 1.36
C LEU A 65 -14.03 -4.84 0.37
N THR A 66 -12.83 -5.08 0.86
CA THR A 66 -11.67 -5.36 0.02
C THR A 66 -10.93 -6.61 0.47
N VAL A 67 -10.35 -7.32 -0.49
CA VAL A 67 -9.42 -8.43 -0.29
C VAL A 67 -8.28 -8.25 -1.26
N GLY A 68 -7.05 -8.45 -0.81
CA GLY A 68 -5.90 -8.22 -1.66
C GLY A 68 -4.69 -9.01 -1.26
N GLY A 69 -3.70 -8.97 -2.14
CA GLY A 69 -2.39 -9.54 -1.90
C GLY A 69 -1.35 -9.00 -2.87
N GLY A 70 -0.10 -9.10 -2.47
CA GLY A 70 1.01 -8.59 -3.26
C GLY A 70 2.37 -8.87 -2.63
N GLN A 71 3.40 -8.38 -3.31
CA GLN A 71 4.78 -8.58 -2.91
C GLN A 71 5.32 -7.32 -2.25
N SER A 72 5.97 -7.52 -1.10
CA SER A 72 6.73 -6.48 -0.40
C SER A 72 8.16 -6.94 -0.16
N ILE A 73 9.00 -6.04 0.35
CA ILE A 73 10.37 -6.36 0.79
C ILE A 73 10.34 -7.40 1.91
N SER A 74 9.36 -7.33 2.82
CA SER A 74 9.19 -8.24 3.95
C SER A 74 8.46 -9.55 3.59
N GLY A 75 8.45 -9.93 2.30
CA GLY A 75 7.72 -11.10 1.81
C GLY A 75 6.34 -10.80 1.24
N PHE A 76 5.57 -11.86 1.01
CA PHE A 76 4.21 -11.77 0.49
C PHE A 76 3.29 -11.19 1.57
N ARG A 77 2.36 -10.31 1.16
CA ARG A 77 1.34 -9.72 2.03
C ARG A 77 -0.03 -10.04 1.47
N GLY A 78 -0.98 -10.34 2.35
CA GLY A 78 -2.37 -10.60 1.97
C GLY A 78 -3.32 -10.32 3.11
N GLY A 79 -4.57 -9.99 2.78
CA GLY A 79 -5.54 -9.69 3.83
C GLY A 79 -6.84 -9.08 3.32
N LEU A 80 -7.57 -8.53 4.28
CA LEU A 80 -8.92 -7.99 4.10
C LEU A 80 -8.95 -6.52 4.52
N GLY A 81 -9.93 -5.78 4.03
CA GLY A 81 -10.16 -4.42 4.44
C GLY A 81 -11.58 -3.94 4.19
N ALA A 82 -11.81 -2.72 4.64
CA ALA A 82 -13.02 -1.98 4.37
C ALA A 82 -12.67 -0.52 4.10
N ARG A 83 -13.44 0.11 3.21
CA ARG A 83 -13.29 1.51 2.84
C ARG A 83 -14.66 2.19 2.85
N PHE A 84 -14.77 3.25 3.64
CA PHE A 84 -15.96 4.08 3.76
C PHE A 84 -15.76 5.45 3.12
N PHE A 85 -16.56 5.76 2.10
CA PHE A 85 -16.55 7.02 1.37
C PHE A 85 -17.45 8.05 2.05
N LEU A 86 -16.90 9.23 2.30
CA LEU A 86 -17.61 10.34 2.94
C LEU A 86 -18.60 11.03 2.00
N ARG A 87 -18.40 10.90 0.67
CA ARG A 87 -19.27 11.48 -0.35
C ARG A 87 -19.58 10.47 -1.45
N ASP A 88 -20.81 10.47 -1.95
CA ASP A 88 -21.16 9.71 -3.15
C ASP A 88 -20.93 10.56 -4.40
N LYS A 89 -19.66 10.85 -4.67
CA LYS A 89 -19.22 11.68 -5.80
C LYS A 89 -17.94 11.11 -6.41
N ALA A 90 -17.60 11.60 -7.61
CA ALA A 90 -16.36 11.28 -8.33
C ALA A 90 -15.15 11.55 -7.44
N PHE A 91 -15.08 12.77 -6.91
CA PHE A 91 -14.16 13.16 -5.87
C PHE A 91 -14.76 12.81 -4.51
N SER A 92 -14.17 11.84 -3.82
CA SER A 92 -14.69 11.38 -2.53
C SER A 92 -13.56 11.08 -1.56
N PRO A 93 -13.47 11.85 -0.45
CA PRO A 93 -12.67 11.46 0.68
C PRO A 93 -13.16 10.13 1.28
N PHE A 94 -12.25 9.34 1.80
CA PHE A 94 -12.59 8.08 2.46
C PHE A 94 -11.74 7.83 3.70
N ILE A 95 -12.28 7.00 4.59
CA ILE A 95 -11.56 6.35 5.67
C ILE A 95 -11.51 4.85 5.37
N ALA A 96 -10.42 4.18 5.71
CA ALA A 96 -10.26 2.76 5.44
C ALA A 96 -9.48 2.06 6.56
N GLY A 97 -9.78 0.78 6.73
CA GLY A 97 -9.03 -0.11 7.59
C GLY A 97 -8.67 -1.40 6.87
N ASN A 98 -7.51 -1.97 7.19
CA ASN A 98 -7.10 -3.28 6.67
C ASN A 98 -6.55 -4.15 7.80
N LEU A 99 -6.73 -5.45 7.68
CA LEU A 99 -6.05 -6.45 8.48
C LEU A 99 -5.20 -7.31 7.55
N ILE A 100 -3.89 -7.21 7.71
CA ILE A 100 -2.91 -7.76 6.77
C ILE A 100 -2.04 -8.77 7.49
N TYR A 101 -1.87 -9.92 6.86
CA TYR A 101 -0.83 -10.89 7.18
C TYR A 101 0.35 -10.72 6.21
N SER A 102 1.57 -10.76 6.74
CA SER A 102 2.80 -10.87 5.95
C SER A 102 3.47 -12.22 6.24
N SER A 103 3.90 -12.90 5.18
CA SER A 103 4.58 -14.20 5.28
C SER A 103 5.94 -14.13 5.98
N GLY A 104 6.54 -12.96 6.06
CA GLY A 104 7.95 -12.83 6.39
C GLY A 104 8.85 -13.25 5.22
N ILE A 105 10.15 -13.10 5.44
CA ILE A 105 11.22 -13.53 4.55
C ILE A 105 12.47 -13.82 5.38
N ASP A 106 13.13 -14.94 5.08
CA ASP A 106 14.40 -15.32 5.70
C ASP A 106 15.56 -14.90 4.80
N GLY A 107 16.68 -14.54 5.40
CA GLY A 107 17.92 -14.23 4.69
C GLY A 107 17.85 -12.97 3.82
N LEU A 108 17.15 -11.94 4.26
CA LEU A 108 17.12 -10.64 3.57
C LEU A 108 18.48 -9.95 3.73
N GLU A 109 19.27 -9.95 2.67
CA GLU A 109 20.52 -9.19 2.59
C GLU A 109 20.22 -7.70 2.32
N PHE A 110 20.73 -6.83 3.19
CA PHE A 110 20.72 -5.38 3.01
C PHE A 110 22.16 -4.87 3.00
N ASP A 111 22.51 -4.11 1.97
CA ASP A 111 23.81 -3.44 1.85
C ASP A 111 23.63 -1.95 2.17
N ALA A 112 24.31 -1.49 3.22
CA ALA A 112 24.40 -0.08 3.56
C ALA A 112 25.86 0.37 3.54
N ASN A 113 26.23 1.17 2.52
CA ASN A 113 27.57 1.72 2.33
C ASN A 113 28.70 0.67 2.32
N GLY A 114 28.49 -0.45 1.63
CA GLY A 114 29.49 -1.53 1.49
C GLY A 114 29.57 -2.45 2.72
N THR A 115 28.66 -2.26 3.67
CA THR A 115 28.48 -3.13 4.82
C THR A 115 27.20 -3.92 4.61
N ILE A 116 27.30 -5.25 4.61
CA ILE A 116 26.16 -6.15 4.41
C ILE A 116 25.68 -6.66 5.77
N ALA A 117 24.38 -6.65 5.98
CA ALA A 117 23.72 -7.36 7.05
C ALA A 117 22.56 -8.20 6.52
N THR A 118 22.39 -9.38 7.09
CA THR A 118 21.35 -10.33 6.73
C THR A 118 20.32 -10.40 7.85
N TYR A 119 19.05 -10.20 7.50
CA TYR A 119 17.94 -10.18 8.43
C TYR A 119 16.91 -11.26 8.13
N ASP A 120 16.38 -11.86 9.17
CA ASP A 120 15.14 -12.62 9.11
C ASP A 120 13.98 -11.71 9.53
N MET A 121 13.03 -11.55 8.62
CA MET A 121 11.78 -10.84 8.89
C MET A 121 10.69 -11.87 9.19
N PRO A 122 10.27 -12.03 10.46
CA PRO A 122 9.25 -13.01 10.80
C PRO A 122 7.88 -12.63 10.22
N SER A 123 7.07 -13.64 9.99
CA SER A 123 5.65 -13.49 9.65
C SER A 123 4.91 -12.73 10.75
N ARG A 124 3.89 -11.96 10.34
CA ARG A 124 3.14 -11.13 11.29
C ARG A 124 1.81 -10.62 10.74
N VAL A 125 0.97 -10.14 11.65
CA VAL A 125 -0.30 -9.48 11.34
C VAL A 125 -0.23 -8.01 11.77
N ALA A 126 -0.73 -7.10 10.92
CA ALA A 126 -0.88 -5.69 11.24
C ALA A 126 -2.27 -5.16 10.87
N GLY A 127 -2.79 -4.29 11.73
CA GLY A 127 -3.97 -3.48 11.47
C GLY A 127 -3.57 -2.14 10.87
N PHE A 128 -4.23 -1.72 9.80
CA PHE A 128 -4.02 -0.43 9.15
C PHE A 128 -5.23 0.47 9.40
N ALA A 129 -4.96 1.74 9.67
CA ALA A 129 -5.95 2.81 9.62
C ALA A 129 -5.47 3.88 8.65
N LYS A 130 -6.34 4.26 7.70
CA LYS A 130 -5.98 5.14 6.59
C LYS A 130 -7.07 6.15 6.29
N VAL A 131 -6.65 7.30 5.78
CA VAL A 131 -7.54 8.29 5.15
C VAL A 131 -7.04 8.55 3.74
N GLY A 132 -7.95 8.85 2.82
CA GLY A 132 -7.57 9.06 1.44
C GLY A 132 -8.59 9.79 0.61
N LEU A 133 -8.24 9.97 -0.66
CA LEU A 133 -9.07 10.62 -1.66
C LEU A 133 -9.23 9.67 -2.85
N LYS A 134 -10.48 9.53 -3.30
CA LYS A 134 -10.84 8.91 -4.58
C LYS A 134 -11.10 10.01 -5.60
N LEU A 135 -10.58 9.83 -6.81
CA LEU A 135 -10.90 10.58 -8.01
C LEU A 135 -11.44 9.63 -9.08
N GLY A 136 -12.76 9.63 -9.28
CA GLY A 136 -13.42 8.90 -10.35
C GLY A 136 -13.13 9.53 -11.73
N ILE A 137 -12.72 8.70 -12.69
CA ILE A 137 -12.41 9.07 -14.06
C ILE A 137 -13.35 8.29 -14.98
N GLY A 138 -14.33 8.96 -15.56
CA GLY A 138 -15.41 8.30 -16.31
C GLY A 138 -16.30 7.44 -15.41
N LYS A 139 -16.83 6.33 -15.96
CA LYS A 139 -17.79 5.46 -15.25
C LYS A 139 -17.14 4.28 -14.52
N HIS A 140 -15.96 3.86 -14.95
CA HIS A 140 -15.35 2.59 -14.55
C HIS A 140 -14.01 2.74 -13.86
N VAL A 141 -13.32 3.88 -14.03
CA VAL A 141 -11.95 4.04 -13.53
C VAL A 141 -11.95 4.96 -12.31
N ALA A 142 -11.13 4.66 -11.32
CA ALA A 142 -10.85 5.54 -10.20
C ALA A 142 -9.37 5.53 -9.86
N LEU A 143 -8.80 6.71 -9.65
CA LEU A 143 -7.50 6.87 -9.01
C LEU A 143 -7.73 7.14 -7.52
N MET A 144 -6.95 6.50 -6.66
CA MET A 144 -7.03 6.68 -5.22
C MET A 144 -5.64 6.96 -4.66
N GLY A 145 -5.56 7.90 -3.72
CA GLY A 145 -4.37 8.13 -2.91
C GLY A 145 -4.75 8.05 -1.44
N ALA A 146 -3.90 7.46 -0.61
CA ALA A 146 -4.13 7.34 0.82
C ALA A 146 -2.83 7.53 1.62
N VAL A 147 -3.02 8.00 2.85
CA VAL A 147 -2.01 8.00 3.89
C VAL A 147 -2.58 7.34 5.13
N GLY A 148 -1.72 6.73 5.93
CA GLY A 148 -2.16 6.11 7.15
C GLY A 148 -1.05 5.58 8.02
N TYR A 149 -1.44 4.70 8.94
CA TYR A 149 -0.53 4.06 9.88
C TYR A 149 -0.91 2.60 10.06
N ALA A 150 0.10 1.76 10.17
CA ALA A 150 0.00 0.33 10.43
C ALA A 150 0.53 0.00 11.82
N GLN A 151 -0.30 -0.64 12.63
CA GLN A 151 0.07 -1.14 13.94
C GLN A 151 0.24 -2.67 13.85
N PRO A 152 1.46 -3.20 14.04
CA PRO A 152 1.65 -4.62 14.26
C PRO A 152 0.82 -5.08 15.45
N LEU A 153 0.07 -6.16 15.28
CA LEU A 153 -0.75 -6.75 16.35
C LEU A 153 0.01 -7.76 17.18
N VAL A 154 1.09 -8.31 16.61
CA VAL A 154 2.02 -9.23 17.29
C VAL A 154 3.41 -8.61 17.22
N ASN A 155 4.09 -8.60 18.35
CA ASN A 155 5.41 -8.02 18.46
C ASN A 155 6.47 -9.03 18.00
N SER A 156 6.66 -9.10 16.67
CA SER A 156 7.72 -9.90 16.05
C SER A 156 8.71 -8.91 15.43
N GLN A 157 9.94 -8.79 15.91
CA GLN A 157 10.90 -7.83 15.35
C GLN A 157 11.82 -8.51 14.33
N PRO A 158 12.37 -7.77 13.34
CA PRO A 158 13.42 -8.32 12.47
C PRO A 158 14.60 -8.79 13.32
N VAL A 159 15.18 -9.93 12.95
CA VAL A 159 16.31 -10.54 13.66
C VAL A 159 17.54 -10.46 12.78
N LEU A 160 18.62 -9.87 13.28
CA LEU A 160 19.91 -9.91 12.61
C LEU A 160 20.47 -11.33 12.69
N VAL A 161 20.75 -11.93 11.53
CA VAL A 161 21.31 -13.28 11.42
C VAL A 161 22.82 -13.22 11.25
N SER A 162 23.32 -12.29 10.43
CA SER A 162 24.76 -12.15 10.16
C SER A 162 25.11 -10.77 9.61
N GLY A 163 26.40 -10.42 9.65
CA GLY A 163 26.92 -9.14 9.16
C GLY A 163 27.00 -8.06 10.25
N THR A 164 27.13 -6.81 9.82
CA THR A 164 27.32 -5.66 10.73
C THR A 164 26.07 -4.79 10.75
N ASP A 165 25.41 -4.75 11.90
CA ASP A 165 24.23 -3.93 12.11
C ASP A 165 24.60 -2.49 12.47
N THR A 166 24.43 -1.58 11.49
CA THR A 166 24.61 -0.14 11.66
C THR A 166 23.27 0.55 11.86
N ASP A 167 23.25 1.79 12.38
CA ASP A 167 22.01 2.53 12.60
C ASP A 167 21.18 2.72 11.31
N LEU A 168 21.85 2.77 10.15
CA LEU A 168 21.19 2.82 8.85
C LEU A 168 20.48 1.50 8.51
N HIS A 169 21.07 0.36 8.88
CA HIS A 169 20.40 -0.94 8.72
C HIS A 169 19.16 -1.03 9.60
N ARG A 170 19.27 -0.71 10.90
CA ARG A 170 18.11 -0.72 11.82
C ARG A 170 16.99 0.18 11.33
N THR A 171 17.32 1.40 10.92
CA THR A 171 16.33 2.35 10.38
C THR A 171 15.67 1.80 9.13
N ALA A 172 16.44 1.24 8.18
CA ALA A 172 15.89 0.63 6.98
C ALA A 172 14.98 -0.56 7.30
N MET A 173 15.37 -1.41 8.26
CA MET A 173 14.56 -2.54 8.69
C MET A 173 13.27 -2.10 9.36
N GLU A 174 13.30 -1.12 10.26
CA GLU A 174 12.11 -0.55 10.91
C GLU A 174 11.11 0.02 9.89
N VAL A 175 11.63 0.74 8.90
CA VAL A 175 10.84 1.42 7.86
C VAL A 175 10.28 0.47 6.81
N THR A 176 10.97 -0.63 6.50
CA THR A 176 10.51 -1.63 5.51
C THR A 176 9.61 -2.72 6.08
N ASN A 177 9.60 -2.83 7.41
CA ASN A 177 8.79 -3.80 8.11
C ASN A 177 7.28 -3.59 7.89
N LEU A 178 6.47 -4.60 8.18
CA LEU A 178 5.01 -4.41 8.21
C LEU A 178 4.63 -3.66 9.49
N GLY A 179 4.52 -2.34 9.39
CA GLY A 179 4.20 -1.40 10.47
C GLY A 179 4.57 0.04 10.07
N GLY A 180 4.10 1.03 10.83
CA GLY A 180 4.50 2.43 10.64
C GLY A 180 3.66 3.20 9.61
N VAL A 181 4.24 4.28 9.09
CA VAL A 181 3.56 5.20 8.16
C VAL A 181 3.33 4.53 6.80
N GLU A 182 2.16 4.78 6.24
CA GLU A 182 1.75 4.30 4.93
C GLU A 182 1.42 5.48 4.00
N LEU A 183 1.86 5.36 2.75
CA LEU A 183 1.49 6.22 1.63
C LEU A 183 1.25 5.32 0.42
N SER A 184 0.00 5.23 -0.04
CA SER A 184 -0.35 4.41 -1.20
C SER A 184 -1.07 5.18 -2.29
N THR A 185 -0.94 4.64 -3.49
CA THR A 185 -1.79 4.97 -4.63
C THR A 185 -2.39 3.69 -5.18
N ALA A 186 -3.59 3.82 -5.74
CA ALA A 186 -4.28 2.71 -6.37
C ALA A 186 -5.03 3.15 -7.62
N LEU A 187 -4.90 2.38 -8.69
CA LEU A 187 -5.70 2.51 -9.90
C LEU A 187 -6.74 1.40 -9.90
N GLN A 188 -8.02 1.76 -9.80
CA GLN A 188 -9.15 0.84 -9.76
C GLN A 188 -9.95 0.88 -11.06
N ILE A 189 -10.37 -0.29 -11.52
CA ILE A 189 -11.34 -0.50 -12.60
C ILE A 189 -12.55 -1.22 -12.00
N ARG A 190 -13.76 -0.76 -12.31
CA ARG A 190 -15.04 -1.29 -11.82
C ARG A 190 -15.94 -1.81 -12.93
N PHE A 191 -16.65 -2.90 -12.63
CA PHE A 191 -17.55 -3.62 -13.54
C PHE A 191 -18.74 -4.26 -12.80
#